data_AF-B6QFD3-F1
#
_entry.id   AF-B6QFD3-F1
#
_cell.length_a   1.000
_cell.length_b   1.000
_cell.length_c   1.000
_cell.angle_alpha   90.00
_cell.angle_beta   90.00
_cell.angle_gamma   90.00
#
_symmetry.space_group_name_H-M   'P 1'
#
loop_
_entity.id
_entity.type
_entity.pdbx_description
1 polymer ?
#
loop_
_entity_poly.entity_id
_entity_poly.type
_entity_poly.pdbx_seq_one_letter_code
_entity_poly.pdbx_strand_id
1 'polypeptide(L)'
;MSSALERLHQQDLAEEIEAINAIYEPDTIEINTISQGTTADNGARTLDLGNTTSETSTLTTTIRLRIPEHPHLSFIVGFDDEYPETPPRVTGTASTSSRGEGSLAVDVLRGIISRAHQPGQVCLFEVISEASEKFSELSIGGTATDAENAAKENRDGEDDAADEHLDKTAEDFMTLSLQDAFGIDSPPEWVLSDVVTEKKSVFVGRAVPVTSRDQAKAYLDYLLATDKKVASATHNISAWRIREKKGDATERTFQDSDDDGETAAGGRLLHLMQLMDVWDVLVVVTRWYGGVLLGPDRFRIINNVGKDALIKAGYQKETSSAKDKGKKKGKK
;
A
#
# COMPACT_ATOMS: atom_id res chain seq x y z
N MET A 1 5.54 17.75 -6.25
CA MET A 1 5.59 18.09 -4.81
C MET A 1 4.81 19.37 -4.53
N SER A 2 4.04 19.41 -3.45
CA SER A 2 3.35 20.63 -2.96
C SER A 2 4.34 21.56 -2.26
N SER A 3 4.14 22.89 -2.37
CA SER A 3 4.99 23.92 -1.74
C SER A 3 5.13 23.81 -0.21
N ALA A 4 4.27 23.02 0.44
CA ALA A 4 4.34 22.74 1.87
C ALA A 4 5.29 21.57 2.22
N LEU A 5 5.39 20.56 1.35
CA LEU A 5 6.29 19.41 1.53
C LEU A 5 7.76 19.83 1.38
N GLU A 6 8.05 20.75 0.47
CA GLU A 6 9.39 21.32 0.26
C GLU A 6 9.92 22.10 1.47
N ARG A 7 9.05 22.46 2.44
CA ARG A 7 9.43 23.18 3.66
C ARG A 7 9.67 22.27 4.86
N LEU A 8 9.42 20.97 4.73
CA LEU A 8 9.73 20.01 5.79
C LEU A 8 11.24 19.74 5.80
N HIS A 9 11.86 19.88 6.98
CA HIS A 9 13.25 19.44 7.17
C HIS A 9 13.36 17.91 7.25
N GLN A 10 12.28 17.22 7.60
CA GLN A 10 12.20 15.77 7.71
C GLN A 10 11.86 15.16 6.35
N GLN A 11 12.90 14.82 5.59
CA GLN A 11 12.75 14.29 4.23
C GLN A 11 11.97 12.96 4.22
N ASP A 12 12.24 12.05 5.17
CA ASP A 12 11.54 10.76 5.26
C ASP A 12 10.03 10.94 5.48
N LEU A 13 9.63 11.87 6.35
CA LEU A 13 8.22 12.21 6.57
C LEU A 13 7.58 12.81 5.30
N ALA A 14 8.27 13.71 4.62
CA ALA A 14 7.75 14.33 3.40
C ALA A 14 7.51 13.28 2.29
N GLU A 15 8.48 12.39 2.09
CA GLU A 15 8.39 11.29 1.12
C GLU A 15 7.30 10.29 1.49
N GLU A 16 7.15 9.95 2.78
CA GLU A 16 6.07 9.07 3.23
C GLU A 16 4.68 9.69 3.01
N ILE A 17 4.51 10.98 3.32
CA ILE A 17 3.25 11.71 3.08
C ILE A 17 2.90 11.67 1.58
N GLU A 18 3.88 11.92 0.71
CA GLU A 18 3.66 11.87 -0.73
C GLU A 18 3.31 10.45 -1.20
N ALA A 19 3.96 9.42 -0.64
CA ALA A 19 3.64 8.03 -0.91
C ALA A 19 2.21 7.67 -0.51
N ILE A 20 1.78 8.05 0.70
CA ILE A 20 0.44 7.76 1.21
C ILE A 20 -0.63 8.46 0.38
N ASN A 21 -0.44 9.75 0.10
CA ASN A 21 -1.38 10.54 -0.70
C ASN A 21 -1.46 10.06 -2.17
N ALA A 22 -0.45 9.32 -2.66
CA ALA A 22 -0.49 8.67 -3.97
C ALA A 22 -1.25 7.32 -3.98
N ILE A 23 -1.27 6.61 -2.83
CA ILE A 23 -2.01 5.36 -2.65
C ILE A 23 -3.51 5.65 -2.48
N TYR A 24 -3.83 6.57 -1.57
CA TYR A 24 -5.19 6.93 -1.19
C TYR A 24 -5.66 8.18 -1.96
N GLU A 25 -6.14 9.20 -1.24
CA GLU A 25 -6.53 10.50 -1.77
C GLU A 25 -5.47 11.57 -1.45
N PRO A 26 -5.32 12.62 -2.28
CA PRO A 26 -4.33 13.68 -2.06
C PRO A 26 -4.44 14.44 -0.74
N ASP A 27 -5.58 14.36 -0.05
CA ASP A 27 -5.84 15.02 1.24
C ASP A 27 -5.96 14.04 2.42
N THR A 28 -5.51 12.79 2.23
CA THR A 28 -5.41 11.78 3.30
C THR A 28 -4.51 12.29 4.43
N ILE A 29 -3.38 12.90 4.07
CA ILE A 29 -2.51 13.61 4.99
C ILE A 29 -2.31 15.05 4.53
N GLU A 30 -2.60 16.00 5.42
CA GLU A 30 -2.31 17.43 5.25
C GLU A 30 -1.37 17.94 6.36
N ILE A 31 -0.42 18.80 6.00
CA ILE A 31 0.48 19.43 6.97
C ILE A 31 -0.23 20.63 7.62
N ASN A 32 -0.31 20.65 8.95
CA ASN A 32 -0.95 21.74 9.70
C ASN A 32 0.05 22.83 10.12
N THR A 33 1.10 22.42 10.85
CA THR A 33 2.10 23.35 11.40
C THR A 33 3.49 22.75 11.23
N ILE A 34 4.43 23.62 10.82
CA ILE A 34 5.87 23.36 10.82
C ILE A 34 6.49 24.40 11.75
N SER A 35 6.98 23.97 12.90
CA SER A 35 7.74 24.80 13.83
C SER A 35 9.18 24.87 13.33
N GLN A 36 9.58 25.99 12.73
CA GLN A 36 10.99 26.27 12.51
C GLN A 36 11.62 26.58 13.87
N GLY A 37 12.60 25.78 14.30
CA GLY A 37 13.41 26.10 15.46
C GLY A 37 14.15 27.42 15.24
N THR A 38 13.54 28.54 15.61
CA THR A 38 14.25 29.82 15.71
C THR A 38 15.16 29.73 16.92
N THR A 39 16.45 29.55 16.67
CA THR A 39 17.52 29.97 17.58
C THR A 39 17.51 31.49 17.67
N ALA A 40 16.62 32.03 18.51
CA ALA A 40 16.69 33.40 18.98
C ALA A 40 16.90 33.39 20.49
N ASP A 41 18.18 33.47 20.86
CA ASP A 41 18.66 33.74 22.21
C ASP A 41 18.22 35.14 22.65
N ASN A 42 17.41 35.23 23.71
CA ASN A 42 17.52 36.17 24.84
C ASN A 42 16.22 36.24 25.66
N GLY A 43 16.25 35.71 26.89
CA GLY A 43 15.20 36.00 27.87
C GLY A 43 15.17 35.13 29.12
N ALA A 44 15.93 35.53 30.14
CA ALA A 44 15.80 35.16 31.56
C ALA A 44 15.87 33.66 31.94
N ARG A 45 17.08 33.22 32.31
CA ARG A 45 17.29 32.01 33.11
C ARG A 45 16.79 32.22 34.54
N THR A 46 15.56 31.83 34.82
CA THR A 46 15.13 31.46 36.18
C THR A 46 15.63 30.04 36.44
N LEU A 47 16.47 29.90 37.47
CA LEU A 47 16.94 28.63 38.01
C LEU A 47 15.75 27.89 38.63
N ASP A 48 15.25 26.86 37.97
CA ASP A 48 14.31 25.92 38.57
C ASP A 48 15.06 24.66 39.02
N LEU A 49 14.97 24.38 40.32
CA LEU A 49 15.60 23.25 40.98
C LEU A 49 14.61 22.07 40.98
N GLY A 50 14.96 21.02 40.25
CA GLY A 50 14.50 19.66 40.56
C GLY A 50 13.11 19.30 40.02
N ASN A 51 13.08 18.83 38.78
CA ASN A 51 12.17 17.76 38.41
C ASN A 51 12.90 16.85 37.42
N THR A 52 12.93 15.54 37.70
CA THR A 52 13.42 14.53 36.77
C THR A 52 12.44 14.44 35.60
N THR A 53 12.58 15.34 34.63
CA THR A 53 11.82 15.34 33.39
C THR A 53 12.41 14.29 32.45
N SER A 54 11.63 13.24 32.17
CA SER A 54 11.74 12.53 30.91
C SER A 54 11.74 13.57 29.78
N GLU A 55 12.84 13.69 29.05
CA GLU A 55 12.99 14.62 27.94
C GLU A 55 11.81 14.43 26.98
N THR A 56 10.86 15.36 27.04
CA THR A 56 9.71 15.36 26.14
C THR A 56 10.20 16.06 24.88
N SER A 57 10.63 15.28 23.88
CA SER A 57 11.03 15.80 22.57
C SER A 57 9.95 16.76 22.05
N THR A 58 10.36 17.99 21.69
CA THR A 58 9.42 19.01 21.21
C THR A 58 8.96 18.64 19.81
N LEU A 59 7.64 18.52 19.61
CA LEU A 59 7.04 18.27 18.31
C LEU A 59 7.34 19.44 17.37
N THR A 60 7.95 19.15 16.22
CA THR A 60 8.35 20.14 15.23
C THR A 60 7.41 20.17 14.03
N THR A 61 6.81 19.04 13.68
CA THR A 61 5.82 18.94 12.61
C THR A 61 4.53 18.36 13.14
N THR A 62 3.39 18.89 12.70
CA THR A 62 2.07 18.30 12.95
C THR A 62 1.29 18.17 11.65
N ILE A 63 0.64 17.02 11.49
CA ILE A 63 -0.23 16.73 10.35
C ILE A 63 -1.66 16.50 10.81
N ARG A 64 -2.61 16.73 9.90
CA ARG A 64 -3.94 16.17 9.97
C ARG A 64 -3.97 14.88 9.16
N LEU A 65 -4.24 13.77 9.84
CA LEU A 65 -4.45 12.46 9.22
C LEU A 65 -5.95 12.18 9.15
N ARG A 66 -6.50 11.99 7.95
CA ARG A 66 -7.86 11.47 7.74
C ARG A 66 -7.77 9.97 7.54
N ILE A 67 -8.65 9.20 8.19
CA ILE A 67 -8.70 7.75 8.01
C ILE A 67 -9.46 7.45 6.71
N PRO A 68 -8.87 6.72 5.75
CA PRO A 68 -9.56 6.24 4.55
C PRO A 68 -10.84 5.50 4.90
N GLU A 69 -11.86 5.61 4.05
CA GLU A 69 -13.21 5.03 4.26
C GLU A 69 -13.98 5.59 5.48
N HIS A 70 -13.35 6.40 6.33
CA HIS A 70 -13.92 7.03 7.51
C HIS A 70 -13.74 8.57 7.47
N PRO A 71 -14.37 9.28 6.51
CA PRO A 71 -14.06 10.69 6.23
C PRO A 71 -14.37 11.65 7.40
N HIS A 72 -15.21 11.22 8.34
CA HIS A 72 -15.56 11.99 9.54
C HIS A 72 -14.52 11.85 10.67
N LEU A 73 -13.62 10.89 10.58
CA LEU A 73 -12.61 10.61 11.58
C LEU A 73 -11.25 11.13 11.13
N SER A 74 -10.72 12.12 11.86
CA SER A 74 -9.39 12.65 11.59
C SER A 74 -8.64 12.98 12.88
N PHE A 75 -7.32 12.87 12.82
CA PHE A 75 -6.41 12.97 13.95
C PHE A 75 -5.33 14.02 13.71
N ILE A 76 -4.87 14.63 14.79
CA ILE A 76 -3.67 15.46 14.76
C ILE A 76 -2.50 14.64 15.28
N VAL A 77 -1.58 14.32 14.38
CA VAL A 77 -0.38 13.52 14.67
C VAL A 77 0.84 14.42 14.59
N GLY A 78 1.67 14.38 15.63
CA GLY A 78 2.89 15.15 15.75
C GLY A 78 4.14 14.30 15.61
N PHE A 79 5.19 14.91 15.07
CA PHE A 79 6.52 14.34 14.87
C PHE A 79 7.55 15.29 15.47
N ASP A 80 8.57 14.74 16.12
CA ASP A 80 9.80 15.47 16.43
C ASP A 80 10.80 15.31 15.28
N ASP A 81 11.95 15.98 15.38
CA ASP A 81 12.98 16.01 14.32
C ASP A 81 13.73 14.70 14.12
N GLU A 82 13.51 13.71 14.98
CA GLU A 82 14.20 12.42 14.96
C GLU A 82 13.39 11.34 14.24
N TYR A 83 12.14 11.61 13.82
CA TYR A 83 11.35 10.67 13.02
C TYR A 83 12.11 10.26 11.73
N PRO A 84 12.22 8.96 11.39
CA PRO A 84 11.48 7.81 11.95
C PRO A 84 12.15 7.05 13.12
N GLU A 85 13.24 7.53 13.71
CA GLU A 85 13.85 6.89 14.88
C GLU A 85 12.92 6.91 16.11
N THR A 86 12.13 7.96 16.22
CA THR A 86 11.12 8.17 17.27
C THR A 86 9.71 7.90 16.75
N PRO A 87 8.77 7.44 17.61
CA PRO A 87 7.40 7.19 17.20
C PRO A 87 6.61 8.50 17.04
N PRO A 88 5.66 8.56 16.10
CA PRO A 88 4.72 9.68 16.01
C PRO A 88 3.82 9.75 17.25
N ARG A 89 3.31 10.94 17.57
CA ARG A 89 2.49 11.18 18.77
C ARG A 89 1.11 11.71 18.41
N VAL A 90 0.04 11.01 18.82
CA VAL A 90 -1.33 11.50 18.65
C VAL A 90 -1.62 12.57 19.70
N THR A 91 -1.77 13.81 19.23
CA THR A 91 -2.06 14.98 20.08
C THR A 91 -3.55 15.14 20.36
N GLY A 92 -4.41 14.66 19.46
CA GLY A 92 -5.86 14.66 19.64
C GLY A 92 -6.60 14.28 18.35
N THR A 93 -7.93 14.42 18.37
CA THR A 93 -8.77 14.32 17.18
C THR A 93 -8.96 15.71 16.55
N ALA A 94 -8.95 15.77 15.22
CA ALA A 94 -9.40 16.94 14.46
C ALA A 94 -10.90 16.90 14.19
N SER A 95 -11.46 15.72 13.94
CA SER A 95 -12.90 15.50 13.80
C SER A 95 -13.30 14.09 14.24
N THR A 96 -14.50 13.96 14.83
CA THR A 96 -15.13 12.67 15.16
C THR A 96 -16.62 12.71 14.84
N SER A 97 -17.21 11.56 14.56
CA SER A 97 -18.63 11.33 14.26
C SER A 97 -19.56 11.72 15.41
N SER A 98 -19.19 11.40 16.65
CA SER A 98 -20.05 11.64 17.82
C SER A 98 -19.28 12.21 19.01
N ARG A 99 -20.04 12.82 19.93
CA ARG A 99 -19.51 13.49 21.13
C ARG A 99 -19.22 12.44 22.21
N GLY A 100 -17.96 12.04 22.35
CA GLY A 100 -17.50 11.07 23.36
C GLY A 100 -16.58 9.97 22.81
N GLU A 101 -16.56 9.75 21.49
CA GLU A 101 -15.73 8.74 20.82
C GLU A 101 -14.26 9.16 20.68
N GLY A 102 -13.94 10.45 20.78
CA GLY A 102 -12.60 10.96 20.48
C GLY A 102 -11.50 10.45 21.41
N SER A 103 -11.76 10.25 22.70
CA SER A 103 -10.75 9.70 23.62
C SER A 103 -10.44 8.24 23.27
N LEU A 104 -11.48 7.43 23.04
CA LEU A 104 -11.32 6.03 22.67
C LEU A 104 -10.57 5.90 21.33
N ALA A 105 -10.96 6.70 20.33
CA ALA A 105 -10.32 6.68 19.01
C ALA A 105 -8.82 7.08 19.09
N VAL A 106 -8.48 8.05 19.93
CA VAL A 106 -7.08 8.44 20.19
C VAL A 106 -6.31 7.31 20.87
N ASP A 107 -6.90 6.66 21.87
CA ASP A 107 -6.25 5.56 22.60
C ASP A 107 -6.01 4.34 21.69
N VAL A 108 -6.98 4.01 20.83
CA VAL A 108 -6.83 2.98 19.79
C VAL A 108 -5.67 3.33 18.85
N LEU A 109 -5.65 4.56 18.31
CA LEU A 109 -4.61 4.97 17.37
C LEU A 109 -3.21 5.02 18.02
N ARG A 110 -3.11 5.43 19.28
CA ARG A 110 -1.85 5.35 20.05
C ARG A 110 -1.39 3.90 20.23
N GLY A 111 -2.32 3.00 20.51
CA GLY A 111 -2.05 1.57 20.58
C GLY A 111 -1.49 1.02 19.27
N ILE A 112 -2.10 1.39 18.14
CA ILE A 112 -1.65 1.00 16.80
C ILE A 112 -0.23 1.54 16.53
N ILE A 113 0.00 2.84 16.73
CA ILE A 113 1.32 3.45 16.53
C ILE A 113 2.41 2.75 17.36
N SER A 114 2.11 2.39 18.60
CA SER A 114 3.07 1.71 19.48
C SER A 114 3.46 0.31 19.00
N ARG A 115 2.60 -0.35 18.22
CA ARG A 115 2.87 -1.66 17.62
C ARG A 115 3.53 -1.54 16.25
N ALA A 116 3.10 -0.55 15.47
CA ALA A 116 3.54 -0.35 14.09
C ALA A 116 4.93 0.32 13.99
N HIS A 117 5.33 1.13 14.97
CA HIS A 117 6.61 1.83 14.93
C HIS A 117 7.79 0.89 15.16
N GLN A 118 8.80 1.01 14.29
CA GLN A 118 10.14 0.47 14.49
C GLN A 118 11.16 1.59 14.23
N PRO A 119 12.16 1.77 15.10
CA PRO A 119 13.20 2.78 14.87
C PRO A 119 13.86 2.64 13.50
N GLY A 120 13.96 3.76 12.79
CA GLY A 120 14.53 3.82 11.44
C GLY A 120 13.57 3.41 10.33
N GLN A 121 12.31 3.09 10.64
CA GLN A 121 11.27 2.77 9.66
C GLN A 121 10.06 3.68 9.76
N VAL A 122 9.59 4.14 8.61
CA VAL A 122 8.33 4.88 8.53
C VAL A 122 7.13 3.95 8.65
N CYS A 123 6.07 4.43 9.32
CA CYS A 123 5.00 3.56 9.82
C CYS A 123 3.59 4.07 9.57
N LEU A 124 3.40 5.24 8.94
CA LEU A 124 2.07 5.84 8.79
C LEU A 124 1.13 4.99 7.94
N PHE A 125 1.63 4.27 6.94
CA PHE A 125 0.77 3.35 6.18
C PHE A 125 0.27 2.17 7.01
N GLU A 126 1.13 1.54 7.82
CA GLU A 126 0.73 0.45 8.72
C GLU A 126 -0.31 0.96 9.72
N VAL A 127 -0.06 2.15 10.26
CA VAL A 127 -1.00 2.83 11.16
C VAL A 127 -2.33 3.08 10.48
N ILE A 128 -2.34 3.56 9.24
CA ILE A 128 -3.58 3.83 8.49
C ILE A 128 -4.32 2.54 8.16
N SER A 129 -3.60 1.51 7.71
CA SER A 129 -4.19 0.23 7.32
C SER A 129 -4.83 -0.48 8.52
N GLU A 130 -4.09 -0.61 9.62
CA GLU A 130 -4.62 -1.21 10.86
C GLU A 130 -5.73 -0.34 11.48
N ALA A 131 -5.63 0.99 11.42
CA ALA A 131 -6.67 1.88 11.93
C ALA A 131 -7.97 1.75 11.13
N SER A 132 -7.89 1.68 9.80
CA SER A 132 -9.07 1.53 8.93
C SER A 132 -9.82 0.23 9.23
N GLU A 133 -9.08 -0.88 9.41
CA GLU A 133 -9.66 -2.16 9.82
C GLU A 133 -10.28 -2.09 11.22
N LYS A 134 -9.52 -1.60 12.22
CA LYS A 134 -9.97 -1.55 13.61
C LYS A 134 -11.16 -0.61 13.84
N PHE A 135 -11.21 0.52 13.15
CA PHE A 135 -12.34 1.44 13.29
C PHE A 135 -13.61 0.90 12.63
N SER A 136 -13.48 0.15 11.54
CA SER A 136 -14.59 -0.62 10.96
C SER A 136 -15.08 -1.71 11.92
N GLU A 137 -14.18 -2.52 12.50
CA GLU A 137 -14.54 -3.57 13.48
C GLU A 137 -15.25 -3.03 14.73
N LEU A 138 -14.75 -1.91 15.26
CA LEU A 138 -15.28 -1.31 16.49
C LEU A 138 -16.50 -0.40 16.24
N SER A 139 -16.96 -0.27 14.98
CA SER A 139 -18.00 0.67 14.56
C SER A 139 -17.73 2.11 15.00
N ILE A 140 -16.46 2.49 15.19
CA ILE A 140 -16.06 3.85 15.53
C ILE A 140 -16.07 4.66 14.23
N GLY A 141 -17.02 5.59 14.09
CA GLY A 141 -17.20 6.35 12.85
C GLY A 141 -18.18 5.76 11.83
N GLY A 142 -18.75 4.58 12.09
CA GLY A 142 -19.66 3.88 11.18
C GLY A 142 -21.15 3.97 11.54
N THR A 143 -21.99 4.22 10.55
CA THR A 143 -23.43 3.87 10.57
C THR A 143 -23.57 2.37 10.31
N ALA A 144 -24.39 1.70 11.12
CA ALA A 144 -24.57 0.25 11.12
C ALA A 144 -24.98 -0.32 9.75
N THR A 145 -24.07 -1.05 9.11
CA THR A 145 -24.33 -2.34 8.46
C THR A 145 -22.98 -3.03 8.18
N ASP A 146 -23.00 -4.36 8.30
CA ASP A 146 -22.00 -5.31 7.78
C ASP A 146 -20.89 -5.74 8.75
N ALA A 147 -21.34 -6.39 9.83
CA ALA A 147 -20.56 -7.41 10.52
C ALA A 147 -21.08 -8.78 10.10
N GLU A 148 -20.19 -9.67 9.64
CA GLU A 148 -20.27 -11.14 9.55
C GLU A 148 -19.36 -11.59 8.38
N ASN A 149 -18.34 -12.43 8.48
CA ASN A 149 -17.95 -13.43 9.46
C ASN A 149 -16.46 -13.77 9.28
N ALA A 150 -15.70 -13.83 10.38
CA ALA A 150 -14.40 -14.49 10.45
C ALA A 150 -14.54 -15.76 11.30
N ALA A 151 -14.15 -16.92 10.76
CA ALA A 151 -13.43 -18.00 11.47
C ALA A 151 -13.49 -19.36 10.75
N LYS A 152 -12.28 -19.92 10.48
CA LYS A 152 -11.88 -21.35 10.59
C LYS A 152 -12.38 -22.31 9.49
N GLU A 153 -11.66 -23.34 9.03
CA GLU A 153 -10.41 -24.01 9.45
C GLU A 153 -9.89 -24.92 8.31
N ASN A 154 -8.61 -25.27 8.37
CA ASN A 154 -7.84 -26.21 7.53
C ASN A 154 -8.40 -27.65 7.47
N ARG A 155 -8.18 -28.35 6.35
CA ARG A 155 -7.27 -29.53 6.20
C ARG A 155 -7.58 -30.38 4.96
N ASP A 156 -6.49 -30.90 4.42
CA ASP A 156 -6.27 -31.57 3.15
C ASP A 156 -6.83 -33.00 3.01
N GLY A 157 -6.95 -33.43 1.76
CA GLY A 157 -7.07 -34.82 1.32
C GLY A 157 -6.81 -34.93 -0.18
N GLU A 158 -5.62 -35.45 -0.52
CA GLU A 158 -5.20 -35.92 -1.85
C GLU A 158 -6.13 -37.03 -2.38
N ASP A 159 -6.28 -37.12 -3.71
CA ASP A 159 -5.96 -38.37 -4.40
C ASP A 159 -5.81 -38.21 -5.92
N ASP A 160 -4.98 -39.12 -6.41
CA ASP A 160 -4.27 -39.31 -7.66
C ASP A 160 -5.12 -39.73 -8.88
N ALA A 161 -4.60 -39.48 -10.08
CA ALA A 161 -4.26 -40.50 -11.10
C ALA A 161 -4.70 -40.19 -12.56
N ALA A 162 -3.66 -40.14 -13.41
CA ALA A 162 -3.47 -40.80 -14.72
C ALA A 162 -4.49 -40.53 -15.85
N ASP A 163 -4.16 -40.55 -17.14
CA ASP A 163 -2.98 -40.62 -18.02
C ASP A 163 -3.62 -40.59 -19.42
N GLU A 164 -2.98 -39.97 -20.42
CA GLU A 164 -2.82 -40.54 -21.76
C GLU A 164 -2.24 -39.53 -22.75
N HIS A 165 -1.14 -39.96 -23.35
CA HIS A 165 -0.38 -39.40 -24.47
C HIS A 165 -1.23 -39.02 -25.71
N LEU A 166 -0.77 -38.02 -26.49
CA LEU A 166 -0.34 -38.22 -27.90
C LEU A 166 0.23 -36.94 -28.57
N ASP A 167 1.44 -37.15 -29.11
CA ASP A 167 2.12 -36.58 -30.29
C ASP A 167 1.95 -35.11 -30.65
N LYS A 168 3.02 -34.31 -30.50
CA LYS A 168 2.98 -32.90 -30.86
C LYS A 168 4.38 -32.24 -30.96
N THR A 169 4.51 -31.34 -31.93
CA THR A 169 5.66 -30.63 -32.55
C THR A 169 6.62 -29.82 -31.64
N ALA A 170 7.61 -29.11 -32.21
CA ALA A 170 8.63 -28.36 -31.46
C ALA A 170 8.08 -27.23 -30.54
N GLU A 171 6.87 -26.72 -30.81
CA GLU A 171 6.16 -25.84 -29.87
C GLU A 171 5.64 -26.62 -28.67
N ASP A 172 5.27 -27.88 -28.88
CA ASP A 172 4.83 -28.77 -27.82
C ASP A 172 5.97 -29.25 -26.92
N PHE A 173 7.21 -29.23 -27.39
CA PHE A 173 8.38 -29.48 -26.53
C PHE A 173 8.62 -28.34 -25.53
N MET A 174 8.35 -27.09 -25.93
CA MET A 174 8.37 -25.97 -24.99
C MET A 174 7.18 -26.00 -24.05
N THR A 175 5.96 -26.29 -24.53
CA THR A 175 4.78 -26.35 -23.65
C THR A 175 4.80 -27.55 -22.71
N LEU A 176 5.35 -28.71 -23.10
CA LEU A 176 5.61 -29.84 -22.18
C LEU A 176 6.58 -29.41 -21.07
N SER A 177 7.68 -28.73 -21.42
CA SER A 177 8.59 -28.18 -20.41
C SER A 177 7.94 -27.12 -19.51
N LEU A 178 6.93 -26.38 -19.97
CA LEU A 178 6.20 -25.38 -19.17
C LEU A 178 5.17 -26.03 -18.26
N GLN A 179 4.40 -26.98 -18.79
CA GLN A 179 3.39 -27.73 -18.06
C GLN A 179 4.04 -28.61 -16.99
N ASP A 180 5.13 -29.31 -17.33
CA ASP A 180 5.84 -30.19 -16.39
C ASP A 180 6.58 -29.40 -15.30
N ALA A 181 7.11 -28.21 -15.63
CA ALA A 181 7.89 -27.40 -14.67
C ALA A 181 7.04 -26.44 -13.82
N PHE A 182 5.97 -25.88 -14.39
CA PHE A 182 5.17 -24.82 -13.76
C PHE A 182 3.66 -25.07 -13.81
N GLY A 183 3.18 -26.09 -14.53
CA GLY A 183 1.74 -26.35 -14.66
C GLY A 183 1.00 -25.33 -15.53
N ILE A 184 1.68 -24.70 -16.50
CA ILE A 184 1.09 -23.68 -17.37
C ILE A 184 1.10 -24.09 -18.85
N ASP A 185 -0.02 -23.86 -19.53
CA ASP A 185 -0.19 -24.21 -20.96
C ASP A 185 0.59 -23.30 -21.92
N SER A 186 0.82 -22.05 -21.51
CA SER A 186 1.53 -21.06 -22.32
C SER A 186 2.20 -19.99 -21.44
N PRO A 187 3.25 -19.32 -21.94
CA PRO A 187 3.90 -18.23 -21.23
C PRO A 187 2.93 -17.09 -20.89
N PRO A 188 2.96 -16.55 -19.66
CA PRO A 188 2.17 -15.38 -19.29
C PRO A 188 2.51 -14.15 -20.14
N GLU A 189 1.47 -13.48 -20.62
CA GLU A 189 1.60 -12.20 -21.32
C GLU A 189 1.64 -11.05 -20.31
N TRP A 190 2.85 -10.66 -19.92
CA TRP A 190 3.07 -9.56 -18.97
C TRP A 190 2.89 -8.19 -19.63
N VAL A 191 2.04 -7.36 -19.03
CA VAL A 191 1.95 -5.93 -19.36
C VAL A 191 2.87 -5.15 -18.43
N LEU A 192 3.79 -4.37 -19.01
CA LEU A 192 4.83 -3.65 -18.26
C LEU A 192 4.45 -2.18 -18.04
N SER A 193 4.85 -1.64 -16.89
CA SER A 193 4.90 -0.20 -16.65
C SER A 193 6.03 0.46 -17.45
N ASP A 194 6.07 1.79 -17.43
CA ASP A 194 7.29 2.51 -17.80
C ASP A 194 8.40 2.22 -16.77
N VAL A 195 9.65 2.23 -17.24
CA VAL A 195 10.82 2.06 -16.39
C VAL A 195 11.09 3.35 -15.63
N VAL A 196 11.07 3.29 -14.30
CA VAL A 196 11.42 4.44 -13.45
C VAL A 196 12.80 4.24 -12.85
N THR A 197 13.66 5.25 -12.95
CA THR A 197 14.99 5.26 -12.33
C THR A 197 15.09 6.41 -11.34
N GLU A 198 15.39 6.10 -10.08
CA GLU A 198 15.56 7.09 -9.01
C GLU A 198 16.81 6.78 -8.20
N LYS A 199 17.70 7.77 -8.02
CA LYS A 199 19.02 7.62 -7.37
C LYS A 199 19.73 6.28 -7.73
N LYS A 200 19.78 5.96 -9.03
CA LYS A 200 20.33 4.72 -9.64
C LYS A 200 19.56 3.42 -9.35
N SER A 201 18.55 3.43 -8.49
CA SER A 201 17.64 2.30 -8.34
C SER A 201 16.68 2.29 -9.53
N VAL A 202 16.39 1.11 -10.06
CA VAL A 202 15.49 0.93 -11.22
C VAL A 202 14.26 0.14 -10.78
N PHE A 203 13.10 0.55 -11.28
CA PHE A 203 11.81 -0.03 -10.95
C PHE A 203 11.02 -0.34 -12.21
N VAL A 204 10.40 -1.53 -12.26
CA VAL A 204 9.48 -1.95 -13.32
C VAL A 204 8.32 -2.72 -12.70
N GLY A 205 7.10 -2.25 -12.93
CA GLY A 205 5.87 -2.97 -12.63
C GLY A 205 5.47 -3.89 -13.76
N ARG A 206 4.90 -5.05 -13.43
CA ARG A 206 4.31 -6.01 -14.37
C ARG A 206 2.94 -6.40 -13.86
N ALA A 207 1.97 -6.51 -14.76
CA ALA A 207 0.65 -7.05 -14.46
C ALA A 207 0.33 -8.19 -15.44
N VAL A 208 -0.30 -9.25 -14.94
CA VAL A 208 -0.78 -10.37 -15.76
C VAL A 208 -2.14 -10.85 -15.23
N PRO A 209 -3.12 -11.12 -16.10
CA PRO A 209 -4.38 -11.71 -15.67
C PRO A 209 -4.18 -13.12 -15.12
N VAL A 210 -4.87 -13.44 -14.02
CA VAL A 210 -4.82 -14.76 -13.37
C VAL A 210 -6.21 -15.14 -12.87
N THR A 211 -6.53 -16.42 -12.91
CA THR A 211 -7.87 -16.95 -12.55
C THR A 211 -7.85 -17.85 -11.31
N SER A 212 -6.66 -18.28 -10.87
CA SER A 212 -6.50 -19.13 -9.68
C SER A 212 -5.19 -18.83 -8.97
N ARG A 213 -5.14 -19.19 -7.69
CA ARG A 213 -3.96 -19.01 -6.84
C ARG A 213 -2.74 -19.77 -7.40
N ASP A 214 -2.98 -20.99 -7.86
CA ASP A 214 -1.94 -21.85 -8.44
C ASP A 214 -1.38 -21.21 -9.71
N GLN A 215 -2.22 -20.59 -10.55
CA GLN A 215 -1.78 -19.86 -11.74
C GLN A 215 -0.94 -18.63 -11.38
N ALA A 216 -1.34 -17.86 -10.36
CA ALA A 216 -0.55 -16.72 -9.91
C ALA A 216 0.85 -17.14 -9.42
N LYS A 217 0.91 -18.20 -8.60
CA LYS A 217 2.19 -18.78 -8.16
C LYS A 217 3.02 -19.27 -9.35
N ALA A 218 2.42 -20.03 -10.26
CA ALA A 218 3.10 -20.56 -11.43
C ALA A 218 3.65 -19.47 -12.35
N TYR A 219 2.91 -18.37 -12.55
CA TYR A 219 3.37 -17.24 -13.36
C TYR A 219 4.52 -16.49 -12.71
N LEU A 220 4.51 -16.32 -11.38
CA LEU A 220 5.64 -15.75 -10.65
C LEU A 220 6.88 -16.66 -10.74
N ASP A 221 6.72 -17.96 -10.50
CA ASP A 221 7.81 -18.95 -10.60
C ASP A 221 8.40 -18.98 -12.01
N TYR A 222 7.55 -18.96 -13.03
CA TYR A 222 7.95 -18.89 -14.44
C TYR A 222 8.76 -17.61 -14.73
N LEU A 223 8.30 -16.45 -14.27
CA LEU A 223 8.98 -15.17 -14.47
C LEU A 223 10.39 -15.21 -13.86
N LEU A 224 10.52 -15.71 -12.63
CA LEU A 224 11.79 -15.82 -11.93
C LEU A 224 12.73 -16.86 -12.56
N ALA A 225 12.19 -17.95 -13.12
CA ALA A 225 13.00 -18.97 -13.77
C ALA A 225 13.50 -18.55 -15.16
N THR A 226 12.72 -17.76 -15.89
CA THR A 226 13.00 -17.44 -17.31
C THR A 226 13.68 -16.09 -17.51
N ASP A 227 13.37 -15.08 -16.70
CA ASP A 227 14.02 -13.77 -16.78
C ASP A 227 15.12 -13.65 -15.72
N LYS A 228 16.36 -13.92 -16.15
CA LYS A 228 17.55 -13.83 -15.29
C LYS A 228 17.74 -12.45 -14.66
N LYS A 229 17.30 -11.36 -15.31
CA LYS A 229 17.46 -10.01 -14.74
C LYS A 229 16.50 -9.80 -13.58
N VAL A 230 15.28 -10.34 -13.69
CA VAL A 230 14.28 -10.31 -12.63
C VAL A 230 14.70 -11.23 -11.50
N ALA A 231 15.16 -12.45 -11.80
CA ALA A 231 15.68 -13.40 -10.83
C ALA A 231 16.84 -12.85 -9.99
N SER A 232 17.72 -12.05 -10.63
CA SER A 232 18.86 -11.41 -9.96
C SER A 232 18.55 -10.02 -9.41
N ALA A 233 17.28 -9.59 -9.42
CA ALA A 233 16.89 -8.30 -8.88
C ALA A 233 17.07 -8.27 -7.36
N THR A 234 17.05 -7.07 -6.79
CA THR A 234 17.17 -6.94 -5.33
C THR A 234 15.87 -7.36 -4.65
N HIS A 235 14.73 -6.97 -5.24
CA HIS A 235 13.40 -7.30 -4.74
C HIS A 235 12.43 -7.51 -5.91
N ASN A 236 11.55 -8.51 -5.80
CA ASN A 236 10.44 -8.83 -6.68
C ASN A 236 9.15 -8.85 -5.87
N ILE A 237 8.70 -7.66 -5.49
CA ILE A 237 7.50 -7.45 -4.67
C ILE A 237 6.29 -7.91 -5.47
N SER A 238 5.42 -8.72 -4.88
CA SER A 238 4.23 -9.24 -5.58
C SER A 238 2.95 -9.05 -4.77
N ALA A 239 1.84 -8.88 -5.48
CA ALA A 239 0.51 -8.86 -4.89
C ALA A 239 -0.51 -9.37 -5.91
N TRP A 240 -1.53 -10.10 -5.44
CA TRP A 240 -2.60 -10.60 -6.30
C TRP A 240 -3.94 -10.65 -5.57
N ARG A 241 -5.02 -10.54 -6.34
CA ARG A 241 -6.42 -10.67 -5.87
C ARG A 241 -7.18 -11.50 -6.88
N ILE A 242 -7.89 -12.54 -6.46
CA ILE A 242 -8.53 -13.53 -7.35
C ILE A 242 -9.93 -13.87 -6.84
N ARG A 243 -10.88 -13.96 -7.77
CA ARG A 243 -12.25 -14.42 -7.52
C ARG A 243 -12.46 -15.79 -8.16
N GLU A 244 -12.47 -16.83 -7.34
CA GLU A 244 -12.75 -18.19 -7.81
C GLU A 244 -14.28 -18.44 -7.76
N LYS A 245 -14.86 -18.78 -8.91
CA LYS A 245 -16.24 -19.27 -9.01
C LYS A 245 -16.26 -20.79 -9.07
N LYS A 246 -16.82 -21.45 -8.05
CA LYS A 246 -16.96 -22.91 -8.02
C LYS A 246 -18.41 -23.32 -8.27
N GLY A 247 -18.78 -23.46 -9.54
CA GLY A 247 -20.14 -23.88 -9.96
C GLY A 247 -21.22 -22.83 -9.74
N ASP A 248 -22.44 -23.27 -9.39
CA ASP A 248 -23.63 -22.43 -9.12
C ASP A 248 -23.67 -21.83 -7.69
N ALA A 249 -22.58 -21.92 -6.92
CA ALA A 249 -22.52 -21.46 -5.54
C ALA A 249 -21.40 -20.44 -5.30
N THR A 250 -21.66 -19.57 -4.31
CA THR A 250 -20.85 -18.50 -3.68
C THR A 250 -19.43 -18.29 -4.21
N GLU A 251 -19.20 -17.08 -4.74
CA GLU A 251 -17.87 -16.57 -5.13
C GLU A 251 -16.93 -16.56 -3.93
N ARG A 252 -15.75 -17.18 -4.07
CA ARG A 252 -14.68 -17.13 -3.07
C ARG A 252 -13.61 -16.17 -3.52
N THR A 253 -13.23 -15.26 -2.65
CA THR A 253 -12.20 -14.27 -2.91
C THR A 253 -10.92 -14.62 -2.17
N PHE A 254 -9.80 -14.60 -2.87
CA PHE A 254 -8.47 -14.79 -2.31
C PHE A 254 -7.59 -13.60 -2.64
N GLN A 255 -6.69 -13.25 -1.74
CA GLN A 255 -5.70 -12.21 -1.96
C GLN A 255 -4.47 -12.49 -1.10
N ASP A 256 -3.30 -12.14 -1.62
CA ASP A 256 -2.02 -12.31 -0.92
C ASP A 256 -0.97 -11.35 -1.48
N SER A 257 0.14 -11.18 -0.75
CA SER A 257 1.27 -10.34 -1.14
C SER A 257 2.59 -10.81 -0.54
N ASP A 258 3.68 -10.55 -1.24
CA ASP A 258 5.05 -10.80 -0.78
C ASP A 258 5.91 -9.54 -0.96
N ASP A 259 6.63 -9.18 0.09
CA ASP A 259 7.56 -8.04 0.12
C ASP A 259 8.89 -8.36 -0.60
N ASP A 260 9.27 -9.64 -0.72
CA ASP A 260 10.59 -10.10 -1.17
C ASP A 260 11.76 -9.33 -0.54
N GLY A 261 11.70 -9.12 0.78
CA GLY A 261 12.71 -8.39 1.55
C GLY A 261 12.62 -6.86 1.49
N GLU A 262 11.74 -6.28 0.66
CA GLU A 262 11.38 -4.85 0.71
C GLU A 262 10.23 -4.65 1.70
N THR A 263 10.56 -4.67 2.99
CA THR A 263 9.56 -4.66 4.08
C THR A 263 8.44 -3.62 3.87
N ALA A 264 7.19 -4.07 4.02
CA ALA A 264 5.94 -3.34 3.87
C ALA A 264 5.55 -2.94 2.43
N ALA A 265 6.30 -3.34 1.40
CA ALA A 265 5.98 -2.96 0.02
C ALA A 265 4.85 -3.79 -0.61
N GLY A 266 4.80 -5.09 -0.36
CA GLY A 266 3.80 -6.03 -0.88
C GLY A 266 2.41 -5.72 -0.33
N GLY A 267 2.30 -5.49 0.99
CA GLY A 267 1.05 -5.07 1.62
C GLY A 267 0.52 -3.75 1.04
N ARG A 268 1.40 -2.76 0.79
CA ARG A 268 1.05 -1.49 0.14
C ARG A 268 0.56 -1.69 -1.29
N LEU A 269 1.23 -2.56 -2.05
CA LEU A 269 0.85 -2.88 -3.42
C LEU A 269 -0.51 -3.59 -3.48
N LEU A 270 -0.75 -4.53 -2.56
CA LEU A 270 -2.06 -5.19 -2.42
C LEU A 270 -3.15 -4.19 -2.05
N HIS A 271 -2.86 -3.27 -1.13
CA HIS A 271 -3.81 -2.26 -0.72
C HIS A 271 -4.18 -1.30 -1.88
N LEU A 272 -3.20 -0.89 -2.68
CA LEU A 272 -3.45 -0.16 -3.92
C LEU A 272 -4.44 -0.92 -4.83
N MET A 273 -4.26 -2.24 -4.99
CA MET A 273 -5.16 -3.06 -5.78
C MET A 273 -6.59 -3.12 -5.20
N GLN A 274 -6.72 -3.13 -3.87
CA GLN A 274 -8.01 -3.07 -3.18
C GLN A 274 -8.73 -1.75 -3.47
N LEU A 275 -8.03 -0.62 -3.33
CA LEU A 275 -8.57 0.71 -3.61
C LEU A 275 -8.99 0.88 -5.08
N MET A 276 -8.20 0.31 -6.00
CA MET A 276 -8.55 0.30 -7.43
C MET A 276 -9.68 -0.70 -7.76
N ASP A 277 -10.07 -1.55 -6.80
CA ASP A 277 -11.06 -2.62 -6.96
C ASP A 277 -10.73 -3.55 -8.14
N VAL A 278 -9.44 -3.88 -8.27
CA VAL A 278 -8.94 -4.77 -9.32
C VAL A 278 -8.83 -6.19 -8.79
N TRP A 279 -9.23 -7.13 -9.63
CA TRP A 279 -9.30 -8.56 -9.32
C TRP A 279 -8.83 -9.35 -10.53
N ASP A 280 -8.53 -10.63 -10.29
CA ASP A 280 -8.14 -11.61 -11.29
C ASP A 280 -6.84 -11.16 -12.00
N VAL A 281 -5.90 -10.63 -11.21
CA VAL A 281 -4.63 -10.06 -11.67
C VAL A 281 -3.53 -10.28 -10.63
N LEU A 282 -2.34 -10.61 -11.14
CA LEU A 282 -1.08 -10.64 -10.40
C LEU A 282 -0.25 -9.43 -10.82
N VAL A 283 0.25 -8.70 -9.84
CA VAL A 283 1.19 -7.59 -10.04
C VAL A 283 2.54 -7.95 -9.44
N VAL A 284 3.62 -7.73 -10.18
CA VAL A 284 5.00 -7.90 -9.72
C VAL A 284 5.77 -6.61 -9.98
N VAL A 285 6.29 -5.98 -8.93
CA VAL A 285 7.17 -4.82 -9.03
C VAL A 285 8.60 -5.26 -8.72
N THR A 286 9.45 -5.21 -9.75
CA THR A 286 10.87 -5.52 -9.61
C THR A 286 11.66 -4.25 -9.31
N ARG A 287 12.50 -4.30 -8.27
CA ARG A 287 13.47 -3.26 -7.92
C ARG A 287 14.89 -3.79 -8.05
N TRP A 288 15.72 -3.06 -8.79
CA TRP A 288 17.18 -3.21 -8.77
C TRP A 288 17.80 -2.08 -7.95
N TYR A 289 18.44 -2.42 -6.82
CA TYR A 289 19.03 -1.44 -5.91
C TYR A 289 20.24 -0.73 -6.54
N GLY A 290 20.21 0.60 -6.50
CA GLY A 290 21.24 1.46 -7.10
C GLY A 290 22.45 1.79 -6.22
N GLY A 291 22.53 1.23 -5.00
CA GLY A 291 23.58 1.57 -4.02
C GLY A 291 23.26 2.76 -3.12
N VAL A 292 22.08 3.38 -3.26
CA VAL A 292 21.63 4.51 -2.43
C VAL A 292 20.28 4.17 -1.79
N LEU A 293 20.22 4.24 -0.46
CA LEU A 293 18.98 4.08 0.28
C LEU A 293 18.01 5.20 -0.12
N LEU A 294 16.84 4.80 -0.60
CA LEU A 294 15.79 5.73 -1.04
C LEU A 294 14.89 6.17 0.12
N GLY A 295 15.02 5.57 1.30
CA GLY A 295 14.08 5.83 2.38
C GLY A 295 12.64 5.55 1.95
N PRO A 296 11.66 6.25 2.50
CA PRO A 296 10.24 6.08 2.20
C PRO A 296 9.84 6.32 0.74
N ASP A 297 10.58 7.14 -0.01
CA ASP A 297 10.24 7.47 -1.41
C ASP A 297 10.11 6.24 -2.31
N ARG A 298 10.84 5.16 -1.98
CA ARG A 298 10.72 3.89 -2.71
C ARG A 298 9.29 3.36 -2.77
N PHE A 299 8.50 3.53 -1.70
CA PHE A 299 7.12 3.05 -1.66
C PHE A 299 6.23 3.82 -2.62
N ARG A 300 6.43 5.13 -2.75
CA ARG A 300 5.74 5.96 -3.75
C ARG A 300 6.03 5.45 -5.15
N ILE A 301 7.28 5.15 -5.46
CA ILE A 301 7.69 4.66 -6.79
C ILE A 301 7.10 3.28 -7.05
N ILE A 302 7.22 2.34 -6.09
CA ILE A 302 6.69 0.98 -6.19
C ILE A 302 5.19 1.00 -6.51
N ASN A 303 4.41 1.79 -5.77
CA ASN A 303 2.97 1.90 -6.01
C ASN A 303 2.67 2.57 -7.36
N ASN A 304 3.42 3.59 -7.75
CA ASN A 304 3.21 4.25 -9.04
C ASN A 304 3.49 3.33 -10.23
N VAL A 305 4.57 2.54 -10.21
CA VAL A 305 4.86 1.60 -11.30
C VAL A 305 3.87 0.43 -11.31
N GLY A 306 3.43 -0.05 -10.14
CA GLY A 306 2.36 -1.06 -10.04
C GLY A 306 1.03 -0.56 -10.61
N LYS A 307 0.64 0.68 -10.26
CA LYS A 307 -0.55 1.35 -10.79
C LYS A 307 -0.47 1.55 -12.29
N ASP A 308 0.68 1.98 -12.81
CA ASP A 308 0.89 2.18 -14.25
C ASP A 308 0.76 0.86 -15.03
N ALA A 309 1.34 -0.24 -14.52
CA ALA A 309 1.18 -1.57 -15.11
C ALA A 309 -0.30 -2.01 -15.16
N LEU A 310 -1.05 -1.81 -14.07
CA LEU A 310 -2.48 -2.11 -14.02
C LEU A 310 -3.30 -1.28 -15.01
N ILE A 311 -3.03 0.03 -15.12
CA ILE A 311 -3.72 0.92 -16.06
C ILE A 311 -3.44 0.48 -17.50
N LYS A 312 -2.17 0.20 -17.84
CA LYS A 312 -1.78 -0.29 -19.16
C LYS A 312 -2.39 -1.65 -19.49
N ALA A 313 -2.60 -2.49 -18.48
CA ALA A 313 -3.29 -3.77 -18.61
C ALA A 313 -4.83 -3.63 -18.71
N GLY A 314 -5.37 -2.41 -18.63
CA GLY A 314 -6.80 -2.15 -18.78
C GLY A 314 -7.62 -2.20 -17.50
N TYR A 315 -6.98 -2.31 -16.33
CA TYR A 315 -7.66 -2.36 -15.01
C TYR A 315 -7.99 -0.97 -14.46
N GLN A 316 -8.65 -0.14 -15.28
CA GLN A 316 -9.14 1.19 -14.91
C GLN A 316 -10.62 1.09 -14.52
N LYS A 317 -11.00 1.68 -13.38
CA LYS A 317 -12.40 2.02 -13.11
C LYS A 317 -12.80 3.12 -14.09
N GLU A 318 -13.73 2.88 -15.01
CA GLU A 318 -14.31 3.97 -15.79
C GLU A 318 -15.00 4.92 -14.83
N THR A 319 -14.33 6.03 -14.52
CA THR A 319 -15.02 7.17 -13.92
C THR A 319 -15.97 7.68 -14.99
N SER A 320 -17.25 7.39 -14.78
CA SER A 320 -18.37 7.90 -15.58
C SER A 320 -18.43 9.42 -15.43
N SER A 321 -17.53 10.12 -16.11
CA SER A 321 -17.52 11.57 -16.22
C SER A 321 -18.67 11.99 -17.13
N ALA A 322 -19.75 12.44 -16.48
CA ALA A 322 -20.83 13.30 -16.95
C ALA A 322 -20.93 13.50 -18.49
N LYS A 323 -21.73 12.65 -19.15
CA LYS A 323 -22.45 13.04 -20.36
C LYS A 323 -23.62 13.97 -19.96
N ASP A 324 -23.85 14.97 -20.82
CA ASP A 324 -25.01 15.91 -20.89
C ASP A 324 -24.73 17.29 -20.25
N LYS A 325 -24.75 18.44 -20.96
CA LYS A 325 -25.61 18.88 -22.07
C LYS A 325 -24.89 19.77 -23.08
N GLY A 326 -25.00 19.40 -24.35
CA GLY A 326 -24.79 20.29 -25.48
C GLY A 326 -25.77 21.46 -25.44
N LYS A 327 -25.24 22.69 -25.34
CA LYS A 327 -26.02 23.92 -25.41
C LYS A 327 -26.42 24.19 -26.86
N LYS A 328 -27.62 23.75 -27.24
CA LYS A 328 -28.26 24.03 -28.53
C LYS A 328 -28.50 25.54 -28.66
N LYS A 329 -27.86 26.16 -29.66
CA LYS A 329 -28.13 27.53 -30.14
C LYS A 329 -29.62 27.66 -30.52
N GLY A 330 -30.36 28.48 -29.79
CA GLY A 330 -31.65 29.01 -30.21
C GLY A 330 -31.44 30.33 -30.95
N LYS A 331 -31.65 30.31 -32.27
CA LYS A 331 -31.76 31.49 -33.13
C LYS A 331 -33.22 31.58 -33.57
N LYS A 332 -34.00 32.47 -32.96
CA LYS A 332 -35.10 33.20 -33.59
C LYS A 332 -35.65 34.24 -32.62
#